data_AF-A0A3C0QWM7-F1
#
_entry.id   AF-A0A3C0QWM7-F1
#
_cell.length_a   1.000
_cell.length_b   1.000
_cell.length_c   1.000
_cell.angle_alpha   90.00
_cell.angle_beta   90.00
_cell.angle_gamma   90.00
#
_symmetry.space_group_name_H-M   'P 1'
#
loop_
_entity.id
_entity.type
_entity.pdbx_description
1 polymer ?
#
loop_
_entity_poly.entity_id
_entity_poly.type
_entity_poly.pdbx_seq_one_letter_code
_entity_poly.pdbx_strand_id
1 'polypeptide(L)'
;MKKLLKKFSARFLPNLFFVLAMVSLVISPKIMQGQEPAQPAQPVQEFPFSPEHLLNFFDANQKISPLNRTTQERINQTVAERNLSMERFNQIARASQIGELANGIFTEAEIAAFNEAAPLVTAIQREMQDTMRSLLDAENLTMEKYQQILGEFRANQALQEHVRNLLRERARQAAREAREREQQLQQQQPPQSQQ
;
A
#
# COMPACT_ATOMS: atom_id res chain seq x y z
N MET A 1 -43.88 20.74 21.40
CA MET A 1 -43.33 22.04 21.82
C MET A 1 -41.81 21.90 21.82
N LYS A 2 -41.11 22.58 20.90
CA LYS A 2 -40.27 23.78 21.18
C LYS A 2 -39.06 23.41 22.10
N LYS A 3 -37.78 23.48 21.73
CA LYS A 3 -37.05 24.31 20.75
C LYS A 3 -35.58 23.86 20.62
N LEU A 4 -35.02 24.12 19.42
CA LEU A 4 -33.68 24.64 19.03
C LEU A 4 -32.39 23.91 19.45
N LEU A 5 -31.52 23.41 18.55
CA LEU A 5 -30.70 24.02 17.47
C LEU A 5 -29.56 24.99 17.90
N LYS A 6 -28.35 24.60 17.47
CA LYS A 6 -27.14 25.41 17.12
C LYS A 6 -26.42 26.06 18.31
N LYS A 7 -25.07 26.06 18.35
CA LYS A 7 -24.21 26.78 17.39
C LYS A 7 -22.81 26.15 17.25
N PHE A 8 -22.46 25.85 16.00
CA PHE A 8 -21.10 25.92 15.46
C PHE A 8 -20.61 27.37 15.54
N SER A 9 -19.34 27.61 15.91
CA SER A 9 -18.68 28.89 15.68
C SER A 9 -17.33 28.66 15.03
N ALA A 10 -17.28 28.95 13.73
CA ALA A 10 -16.07 29.12 12.96
C ALA A 10 -15.34 30.41 13.36
N ARG A 11 -14.00 30.39 13.29
CA ARG A 11 -13.20 31.58 13.03
C ARG A 11 -12.08 31.24 12.06
N PHE A 12 -12.38 31.45 10.79
CA PHE A 12 -11.43 31.78 9.73
C PHE A 12 -11.02 33.24 9.90
N LEU A 13 -9.73 33.56 9.88
CA LEU A 13 -9.24 34.90 9.53
C LEU A 13 -8.10 34.78 8.50
N PRO A 14 -8.26 35.39 7.30
CA PRO A 14 -7.21 35.49 6.29
C PRO A 14 -6.38 36.77 6.52
N ASN A 15 -5.05 36.65 6.56
CA ASN A 15 -4.16 37.80 6.52
C ASN A 15 -3.88 38.19 5.06
N LEU A 16 -4.61 39.20 4.60
CA LEU A 16 -4.40 39.91 3.34
C LEU A 16 -3.58 41.17 3.66
N PHE A 17 -2.29 41.20 3.29
CA PHE A 17 -1.51 42.44 3.23
C PHE A 17 -1.22 42.77 1.77
N PHE A 18 -1.84 43.88 1.35
CA PHE A 18 -1.75 44.51 0.05
C PHE A 18 -0.61 45.54 0.13
N VAL A 19 0.45 45.39 -0.67
CA VAL A 19 1.41 46.49 -0.92
C VAL A 19 1.62 46.62 -2.42
N LEU A 20 1.20 47.78 -2.90
CA LEU A 20 1.28 48.30 -4.26
C LEU A 20 2.69 48.89 -4.48
N ALA A 21 3.37 48.51 -5.56
CA ALA A 21 4.46 49.30 -6.12
C ALA A 21 4.49 49.13 -7.64
N MET A 22 4.13 50.21 -8.33
CA MET A 22 4.03 50.37 -9.76
C MET A 22 5.33 51.03 -10.26
N VAL A 23 6.13 50.35 -11.09
CA VAL A 23 7.19 51.00 -11.89
C VAL A 23 7.34 50.33 -13.26
N SER A 24 6.85 51.06 -14.26
CA SER A 24 7.34 51.27 -15.63
C SER A 24 7.83 50.13 -16.53
N LEU A 25 7.13 50.07 -17.66
CA LEU A 25 7.43 49.45 -18.94
C LEU A 25 8.74 49.95 -19.57
N VAL A 26 9.63 49.04 -20.00
CA VAL A 26 10.53 49.28 -21.15
C VAL A 26 10.63 47.98 -21.97
N ILE A 27 10.22 48.07 -23.23
CA ILE A 27 10.26 47.00 -24.23
C ILE A 27 11.67 46.91 -24.81
N SER A 28 12.21 45.69 -24.99
CA SER A 28 13.24 45.41 -25.98
C SER A 28 13.21 43.91 -26.36
N PRO A 29 12.85 43.54 -27.60
CA PRO A 29 13.09 42.20 -28.10
C PRO A 29 14.53 42.15 -28.63
N LYS A 30 15.46 41.58 -27.86
CA LYS A 30 16.69 41.04 -28.43
C LYS A 30 16.44 39.60 -28.83
N ILE A 31 16.35 39.36 -30.13
CA ILE A 31 16.52 38.06 -30.75
C ILE A 31 17.96 37.61 -30.41
N MET A 32 18.12 36.70 -29.46
CA MET A 32 19.38 36.04 -29.14
C MET A 32 19.17 34.53 -29.14
N GLN A 33 20.13 33.84 -29.77
CA GLN A 33 20.16 32.41 -30.05
C GLN A 33 19.86 31.56 -28.82
N GLY A 34 19.16 30.44 -29.06
CA GLY A 34 18.65 29.53 -28.05
C GLY A 34 19.71 29.02 -27.09
N GLN A 35 19.74 29.64 -25.91
CA GLN A 35 20.00 28.92 -24.68
C GLN A 35 18.63 28.74 -24.03
N GLU A 36 18.11 27.51 -24.07
CA GLU A 36 16.99 27.13 -23.21
C GLU A 36 17.36 27.52 -21.78
N PRO A 37 16.50 28.27 -21.07
CA PRO A 37 16.73 28.53 -19.65
C PRO A 37 16.78 27.18 -18.95
N ALA A 38 17.96 26.83 -18.41
CA ALA A 38 18.11 25.68 -17.54
C ALA A 38 17.07 25.82 -16.41
N GLN A 39 16.05 24.96 -16.45
CA GLN A 39 15.05 24.93 -15.40
C GLN A 39 15.78 24.68 -14.07
N PRO A 40 15.47 25.44 -13.01
CA PRO A 40 16.01 25.15 -11.70
C PRO A 40 15.68 23.69 -11.36
N ALA A 41 16.72 22.87 -11.12
CA ALA A 41 16.53 21.52 -10.63
C ALA A 41 15.69 21.61 -9.35
N GLN A 42 14.47 21.09 -9.39
CA GLN A 42 13.66 20.98 -8.18
C GLN A 42 14.44 20.14 -7.17
N PRO A 43 14.44 20.50 -5.88
CA PRO A 43 15.09 19.69 -4.86
C PRO A 43 14.56 18.26 -4.96
N VAL A 44 15.46 17.32 -5.24
CA VAL A 44 15.13 15.90 -5.24
C VAL A 44 14.70 15.58 -3.82
N GLN A 45 13.40 15.29 -3.64
CA GLN A 45 12.93 14.83 -2.35
C GLN A 45 13.52 13.45 -2.11
N GLU A 46 14.51 13.38 -1.21
CA GLU A 46 15.15 12.13 -0.85
C GLU A 46 14.23 11.34 0.08
N PHE A 47 14.01 10.08 -0.28
CA PHE A 47 13.31 9.11 0.56
C PHE A 47 14.35 8.16 1.17
N PRO A 48 14.12 7.64 2.39
CA PRO A 48 15.06 6.74 3.06
C PRO A 48 15.11 5.32 2.44
N PHE A 49 14.55 5.12 1.24
CA PHE A 49 14.43 3.83 0.57
C PHE A 49 14.92 3.96 -0.88
N SER A 50 15.67 2.95 -1.35
CA SER A 50 16.07 2.87 -2.74
C SER A 50 14.87 2.60 -3.65
N PRO A 51 14.93 3.00 -4.93
CA PRO A 51 13.89 2.66 -5.91
C PRO A 51 13.63 1.16 -6.00
N GLU A 52 14.68 0.34 -5.92
CA GLU A 52 14.58 -1.12 -5.90
C GLU A 52 13.74 -1.62 -4.72
N HIS A 53 14.04 -1.20 -3.49
CA HIS A 53 13.28 -1.61 -2.32
C HIS A 53 11.80 -1.23 -2.42
N LEU A 54 11.50 -0.07 -3.02
CA LEU A 54 10.12 0.39 -3.23
C LEU A 54 9.38 -0.44 -4.28
N LEU A 55 10.06 -0.86 -5.35
CA LEU A 55 9.50 -1.75 -6.36
C LEU A 55 9.27 -3.15 -5.79
N ASN A 56 10.25 -3.71 -5.08
CA ASN A 56 10.15 -5.02 -4.42
C ASN A 56 9.02 -5.01 -3.37
N PHE A 57 8.87 -3.92 -2.61
CA PHE A 57 7.74 -3.73 -1.70
C PHE A 57 6.39 -3.78 -2.43
N PHE A 58 6.28 -3.14 -3.60
CA PHE A 58 5.05 -3.16 -4.38
C PHE A 58 4.74 -4.57 -4.90
N ASP A 59 5.73 -5.26 -5.45
CA ASP A 59 5.56 -6.62 -5.99
C ASP A 59 5.23 -7.62 -4.87
N ALA A 60 5.86 -7.49 -3.71
CA ALA A 60 5.49 -8.23 -2.50
C ALA A 60 4.02 -8.00 -2.12
N ASN A 61 3.56 -6.73 -2.08
CA ASN A 61 2.18 -6.40 -1.72
C ASN A 61 1.14 -7.00 -2.67
N GLN A 62 1.46 -7.14 -3.96
CA GLN A 62 0.58 -7.80 -4.93
C GLN A 62 0.33 -9.27 -4.57
N LYS A 63 1.33 -9.94 -3.98
CA LYS A 63 1.23 -11.35 -3.55
C LYS A 63 0.68 -11.49 -2.13
N ILE A 64 1.03 -10.57 -1.23
CA ILE A 64 0.62 -10.60 0.18
C ILE A 64 -0.86 -10.24 0.34
N SER A 65 -1.39 -9.33 -0.48
CA SER A 65 -2.80 -8.92 -0.41
C SER A 65 -3.79 -10.10 -0.57
N PRO A 66 -3.69 -10.96 -1.59
CA PRO A 66 -4.56 -12.14 -1.70
C PRO A 66 -4.29 -13.18 -0.61
N LEU A 67 -3.05 -13.34 -0.14
CA LEU A 67 -2.72 -14.20 1.01
C LEU A 67 -3.48 -13.76 2.26
N ASN A 68 -3.48 -12.46 2.57
CA ASN A 68 -4.21 -11.90 3.71
C ASN A 68 -5.71 -12.18 3.60
N ARG A 69 -6.32 -11.94 2.43
CA ARG A 69 -7.75 -12.20 2.22
C ARG A 69 -8.09 -13.67 2.44
N THR A 70 -7.34 -14.56 1.80
CA THR A 70 -7.54 -16.02 1.88
C THR A 70 -7.38 -16.51 3.31
N THR A 71 -6.40 -15.99 4.05
CA THR A 71 -6.17 -16.33 5.46
C THR A 71 -7.39 -15.94 6.31
N GLN A 72 -7.92 -14.72 6.13
CA GLN A 72 -9.09 -14.29 6.89
C GLN A 72 -10.35 -15.10 6.55
N GLU A 73 -10.54 -15.46 5.28
CA GLU A 73 -11.62 -16.34 4.85
C GLU A 73 -11.51 -17.71 5.53
N ARG A 74 -10.32 -18.33 5.53
CA ARG A 74 -10.08 -19.62 6.19
C ARG A 74 -10.31 -19.57 7.70
N ILE A 75 -9.88 -18.51 8.37
CA ILE A 75 -10.13 -18.32 9.82
C ILE A 75 -11.63 -18.22 10.08
N ASN A 76 -12.34 -17.37 9.33
CA ASN A 76 -13.78 -17.20 9.49
C ASN A 76 -14.54 -18.51 9.24
N GLN A 77 -14.17 -19.26 8.20
CA GLN A 77 -14.75 -20.58 7.90
C GLN A 77 -14.50 -21.57 9.04
N THR A 78 -13.25 -21.68 9.51
CA THR A 78 -12.86 -22.59 10.59
C THR A 78 -13.68 -22.35 11.87
N VAL A 79 -13.91 -21.08 12.21
CA VAL A 79 -14.72 -20.68 13.37
C VAL A 79 -16.21 -20.98 13.14
N ALA A 80 -16.73 -20.62 11.96
CA ALA A 80 -18.14 -20.82 11.61
C ALA A 80 -18.54 -22.31 11.57
N GLU A 81 -17.68 -23.19 11.07
CA GLU A 81 -17.91 -24.64 11.05
C GLU A 81 -18.08 -25.26 12.44
N ARG A 82 -17.59 -24.58 13.50
CA ARG A 82 -17.79 -24.99 14.89
C ARG A 82 -19.01 -24.33 15.54
N ASN A 83 -19.92 -23.78 14.74
CA ASN A 83 -21.13 -23.07 15.18
C ASN A 83 -20.82 -21.89 16.11
N LEU A 84 -19.66 -21.24 15.90
CA LEU A 84 -19.23 -20.08 16.66
C LEU A 84 -19.14 -18.89 15.72
N SER A 85 -19.51 -17.69 16.19
CA SER A 85 -19.24 -16.47 15.44
C SER A 85 -17.81 -15.99 15.70
N MET A 86 -17.22 -15.27 14.74
CA MET A 86 -15.88 -14.68 14.94
C MET A 86 -15.85 -13.71 16.13
N GLU A 87 -16.93 -12.96 16.35
CA GLU A 87 -17.05 -12.11 17.53
C GLU A 87 -17.01 -12.93 18.83
N ARG A 88 -17.77 -14.02 18.89
CA ARG A 88 -17.83 -14.88 20.08
C ARG A 88 -16.52 -15.60 20.33
N PHE A 89 -15.87 -16.09 19.28
CA PHE A 89 -14.51 -16.63 19.34
C PHE A 89 -13.52 -15.63 19.95
N ASN A 90 -13.55 -14.36 19.51
CA ASN A 90 -12.68 -13.31 20.05
C ASN A 90 -12.99 -12.95 21.51
N GLN A 91 -14.26 -13.03 21.94
CA GLN A 91 -14.63 -12.83 23.35
C GLN A 91 -14.07 -13.96 24.22
N ILE A 92 -14.24 -15.22 23.81
CA ILE A 92 -13.73 -16.39 24.53
C ILE A 92 -12.19 -16.38 24.56
N ALA A 93 -11.54 -16.04 23.44
CA ALA A 93 -10.08 -15.91 23.38
C ALA A 93 -9.55 -14.90 24.41
N ARG A 94 -10.16 -13.72 24.52
CA ARG A 94 -9.78 -12.71 25.51
C ARG A 94 -10.01 -13.21 26.93
N ALA A 95 -11.16 -13.79 27.22
CA ALA A 95 -11.45 -14.36 28.54
C ALA A 95 -10.46 -15.47 28.92
N SER A 96 -10.08 -16.32 27.96
CA SER A 96 -9.06 -17.37 28.14
C SER A 96 -7.70 -16.79 28.50
N GLN A 97 -7.30 -15.67 27.89
CA GLN A 97 -6.00 -15.03 28.15
C GLN A 97 -5.91 -14.43 29.56
N ILE A 98 -7.03 -13.90 30.08
CA ILE A 98 -7.08 -13.26 31.41
C ILE A 98 -7.58 -14.19 32.52
N GLY A 99 -7.87 -15.46 32.21
CA GLY A 99 -8.31 -16.46 33.20
C GLY A 99 -9.79 -16.37 33.60
N GLU A 100 -10.63 -15.72 32.80
CA GLU A 100 -12.05 -15.44 33.10
C GLU A 100 -13.05 -16.39 32.43
N LEU A 101 -12.60 -17.50 31.82
CA LEU A 101 -13.50 -18.46 31.19
C LEU A 101 -14.55 -19.05 32.15
N ALA A 102 -14.21 -19.16 33.43
CA ALA A 102 -15.07 -19.76 34.46
C ALA A 102 -16.15 -18.81 35.01
N ASN A 103 -16.25 -17.56 34.54
CA ASN A 103 -17.18 -16.56 35.06
C ASN A 103 -18.65 -16.78 34.65
N GLY A 104 -18.99 -17.91 34.02
CA GLY A 104 -20.36 -18.27 33.63
C GLY A 104 -20.93 -17.47 32.45
N ILE A 105 -20.13 -16.63 31.80
CA ILE A 105 -20.52 -15.79 30.65
C ILE A 105 -20.64 -16.61 29.36
N PHE A 106 -19.96 -17.76 29.29
CA PHE A 106 -19.90 -18.63 28.12
C PHE A 106 -20.54 -19.97 28.43
N THR A 107 -21.28 -20.51 27.47
CA THR A 107 -21.85 -21.86 27.58
C THR A 107 -20.77 -22.92 27.38
N GLU A 108 -21.01 -24.13 27.87
CA GLU A 108 -20.09 -25.27 27.66
C GLU A 108 -19.87 -25.57 26.18
N ALA A 109 -20.93 -25.45 25.36
CA ALA A 109 -20.86 -25.67 23.91
C ALA A 109 -19.95 -24.63 23.22
N GLU A 110 -20.03 -23.36 23.63
CA GLU A 110 -19.16 -22.30 23.11
C GLU A 110 -17.69 -22.53 23.48
N ILE A 111 -17.43 -22.96 24.71
CA ILE A 111 -16.08 -23.28 25.18
C ILE A 111 -15.52 -24.49 24.41
N ALA A 112 -16.32 -25.53 24.19
CA ALA A 112 -15.92 -26.70 23.41
C ALA A 112 -15.60 -26.32 21.95
N ALA A 113 -16.49 -25.56 21.29
CA ALA A 113 -16.27 -25.05 19.94
C ALA A 113 -14.99 -24.21 19.83
N PHE A 114 -14.72 -23.36 20.82
CA PHE A 114 -13.49 -22.58 20.89
C PHE A 114 -12.25 -23.47 21.02
N ASN A 115 -12.28 -24.47 21.92
CA ASN A 115 -11.15 -25.38 22.13
C ASN A 115 -10.80 -26.19 20.87
N GLU A 116 -11.77 -26.48 20.03
CA GLU A 116 -11.55 -27.11 18.72
C GLU A 116 -11.03 -26.13 17.66
N ALA A 117 -11.61 -24.93 17.58
CA ALA A 117 -11.26 -23.94 16.55
C ALA A 117 -9.91 -23.26 16.80
N ALA A 118 -9.58 -22.96 18.06
CA ALA A 118 -8.38 -22.20 18.44
C ALA A 118 -7.07 -22.78 17.88
N PRO A 119 -6.74 -24.07 18.04
CA PRO A 119 -5.51 -24.63 17.49
C PRO A 119 -5.44 -24.57 15.96
N LEU A 120 -6.59 -24.69 15.28
CA LEU A 120 -6.67 -24.60 13.82
C LEU A 120 -6.45 -23.16 13.34
N VAL A 121 -7.06 -22.17 14.01
CA VAL A 121 -6.81 -20.75 13.75
C VAL A 121 -5.33 -20.42 13.96
N THR A 122 -4.71 -20.92 15.04
CA THR A 122 -3.27 -20.75 15.30
C THR A 122 -2.42 -21.42 14.21
N ALA A 123 -2.81 -22.57 13.69
CA ALA A 123 -2.12 -23.21 12.57
C ALA A 123 -2.18 -22.36 11.29
N ILE A 124 -3.37 -21.86 10.93
CA ILE A 124 -3.57 -20.97 9.78
C ILE A 124 -2.71 -19.70 9.92
N GLN A 125 -2.66 -19.09 11.11
CA GLN A 125 -1.84 -17.90 11.37
C GLN A 125 -0.34 -18.17 11.24
N ARG A 126 0.14 -19.36 11.62
CA ARG A 126 1.56 -19.74 11.45
C ARG A 126 1.89 -19.96 9.98
N GLU A 127 1.04 -20.69 9.25
CA GLU A 127 1.19 -20.91 7.80
C GLU A 127 1.25 -19.58 7.02
N MET A 128 0.40 -18.62 7.40
CA MET A 128 0.43 -17.26 6.85
C MET A 128 1.77 -16.58 7.13
N GLN A 129 2.32 -16.66 8.35
CA GLN A 129 3.61 -16.04 8.69
C GLN A 129 4.76 -16.64 7.88
N ASP A 130 4.80 -17.96 7.72
CA ASP A 130 5.83 -18.65 6.93
C ASP A 130 5.73 -18.30 5.44
N THR A 131 4.50 -18.26 4.91
CA THR A 131 4.25 -17.88 3.52
C THR A 131 4.62 -16.42 3.28
N MET A 132 4.26 -15.52 4.20
CA MET A 132 4.62 -14.11 4.14
C MET A 132 6.14 -13.94 4.10
N ARG A 133 6.88 -14.66 4.96
CA ARG A 133 8.35 -14.62 4.95
C ARG A 133 8.91 -15.07 3.61
N SER A 134 8.40 -16.17 3.07
CA SER A 134 8.83 -16.72 1.78
C SER A 134 8.56 -15.75 0.62
N LEU A 135 7.41 -15.07 0.64
CA LEU A 135 7.06 -14.06 -0.37
C LEU A 135 7.98 -12.85 -0.31
N LEU A 136 8.36 -12.40 0.88
CA LEU A 136 9.28 -11.28 1.06
C LEU A 136 10.71 -11.64 0.64
N ASP A 137 11.19 -12.82 1.03
CA ASP A 137 12.51 -13.33 0.65
C ASP A 137 12.64 -13.45 -0.88
N ALA A 138 11.57 -13.87 -1.58
CA ALA A 138 11.53 -13.94 -3.04
C ALA A 138 11.65 -12.56 -3.73
N GLU A 139 11.29 -11.48 -3.04
CA GLU A 139 11.43 -10.10 -3.50
C GLU A 139 12.69 -9.42 -2.93
N ASN A 140 13.63 -10.19 -2.34
CA ASN A 140 14.82 -9.66 -1.68
C ASN A 140 14.50 -8.59 -0.62
N LEU A 141 13.40 -8.78 0.11
CA LEU A 141 12.91 -7.83 1.10
C LEU A 141 12.86 -8.50 2.47
N THR A 142 13.43 -7.88 3.49
CA THR A 142 13.29 -8.39 4.86
C THR A 142 11.94 -7.97 5.46
N MET A 143 11.45 -8.72 6.43
CA MET A 143 10.25 -8.33 7.19
C MET A 143 10.37 -6.94 7.81
N GLU A 144 11.53 -6.62 8.39
CA GLU A 144 11.79 -5.30 8.97
C GLU A 144 11.71 -4.19 7.91
N LYS A 145 12.36 -4.38 6.76
CA LYS A 145 12.35 -3.40 5.68
C LYS A 145 10.94 -3.21 5.12
N TYR A 146 10.20 -4.30 4.93
CA TYR A 146 8.81 -4.26 4.52
C TYR A 146 7.95 -3.43 5.49
N GLN A 147 8.10 -3.65 6.80
CA GLN A 147 7.35 -2.90 7.82
C GLN A 147 7.72 -1.41 7.84
N GLN A 148 9.01 -1.09 7.71
CA GLN A 148 9.50 0.30 7.60
C GLN A 148 8.87 1.01 6.40
N ILE A 149 8.95 0.39 5.22
CA ILE A 149 8.36 0.95 3.99
C ILE A 149 6.84 1.07 4.14
N LEU A 150 6.16 0.05 4.68
CA LEU A 150 4.70 0.08 4.87
C LEU A 150 4.25 1.23 5.78
N GLY A 151 4.96 1.45 6.88
CA GLY A 151 4.68 2.54 7.82
C GLY A 151 4.82 3.90 7.15
N GLU A 152 5.97 4.15 6.52
CA GLU A 152 6.23 5.41 5.81
C GLU A 152 5.28 5.63 4.63
N PHE A 153 5.03 4.58 3.83
CA PHE A 153 4.15 4.64 2.67
C PHE A 153 2.71 5.01 3.07
N ARG A 154 2.23 4.56 4.23
CA ARG A 154 0.89 4.93 4.74
C ARG A 154 0.80 6.39 5.18
N ALA A 155 1.88 6.93 5.75
CA ALA A 155 1.90 8.28 6.32
C ALA A 155 2.29 9.37 5.31
N ASN A 156 3.08 9.03 4.29
CA ASN A 156 3.74 10.00 3.41
C ASN A 156 3.15 10.00 1.99
N GLN A 157 2.33 11.00 1.67
CA GLN A 157 1.73 11.15 0.34
C GLN A 157 2.78 11.33 -0.76
N ALA A 158 3.87 12.06 -0.50
CA ALA A 158 4.93 12.27 -1.48
C ALA A 158 5.65 10.96 -1.84
N LEU A 159 5.86 10.09 -0.84
CA LEU A 159 6.38 8.75 -1.09
C LEU A 159 5.42 7.92 -1.96
N GLN A 160 4.11 7.99 -1.70
CA GLN A 160 3.12 7.30 -2.54
C GLN A 160 3.15 7.79 -3.99
N GLU A 161 3.29 9.11 -4.20
CA GLU A 161 3.44 9.72 -5.52
C GLU A 161 4.73 9.25 -6.22
N HIS A 162 5.83 9.22 -5.48
CA HIS A 162 7.11 8.74 -5.97
C HIS A 162 7.04 7.27 -6.43
N VAL A 163 6.48 6.38 -5.61
CA VAL A 163 6.27 4.96 -5.98
C VAL A 163 5.39 4.84 -7.23
N ARG A 164 4.32 5.64 -7.35
CA ARG A 164 3.49 5.63 -8.57
C ARG A 164 4.28 6.02 -9.81
N ASN A 165 5.21 6.98 -9.70
CA ASN A 165 6.06 7.39 -10.82
C ASN A 165 7.06 6.29 -11.18
N LEU A 166 7.72 5.69 -10.19
CA LEU A 166 8.63 4.54 -10.40
C LEU A 166 7.93 3.39 -11.15
N LEU A 167 6.69 3.06 -10.79
CA LEU A 167 5.93 2.01 -11.46
C LEU A 167 5.59 2.36 -12.92
N ARG A 168 5.27 3.63 -13.21
CA ARG A 168 5.04 4.10 -14.58
C ARG A 168 6.30 4.04 -15.41
N GLU A 169 7.44 4.41 -14.83
CA GLU A 169 8.74 4.34 -15.49
C GLU A 169 9.13 2.89 -15.82
N ARG A 170 8.99 1.99 -14.84
CA ARG A 170 9.19 0.54 -15.04
C ARG A 170 8.32 0.00 -16.18
N ALA A 171 7.04 0.37 -16.22
CA ALA A 171 6.13 -0.06 -17.28
C ALA A 171 6.54 0.47 -18.67
N ARG A 172 6.99 1.73 -18.76
CA ARG A 172 7.49 2.32 -20.01
C ARG A 172 8.77 1.63 -20.50
N GLN A 173 9.68 1.29 -19.58
CA GLN A 173 10.90 0.55 -19.90
C GLN A 173 10.56 -0.84 -20.45
N ALA A 174 9.73 -1.61 -19.73
CA ALA A 174 9.30 -2.93 -20.17
C ALA A 174 8.63 -2.91 -21.56
N ALA A 175 7.81 -1.89 -21.85
CA ALA A 175 7.18 -1.73 -23.16
C ALA A 175 8.17 -1.42 -24.29
N ARG A 176 9.25 -0.67 -24.01
CA ARG A 176 10.31 -0.41 -24.99
C ARG A 176 11.09 -1.68 -25.30
N GLU A 177 11.52 -2.39 -24.26
CA GLU A 177 12.24 -3.65 -24.41
C GLU A 177 11.43 -4.71 -25.16
N ALA A 178 10.12 -4.82 -24.89
CA ALA A 178 9.25 -5.74 -25.61
C ALA A 178 9.22 -5.45 -27.13
N ARG A 179 9.09 -4.16 -27.50
CA ARG A 179 9.10 -3.74 -28.91
C ARG A 179 10.45 -4.02 -29.59
N GLU A 180 11.55 -3.78 -28.88
CA GLU A 180 12.89 -4.06 -29.40
C GLU A 180 13.09 -5.56 -29.65
N ARG A 181 12.64 -6.42 -28.71
CA ARG A 181 12.66 -7.88 -28.88
C ARG A 181 11.81 -8.32 -30.08
N GLU A 182 10.61 -7.76 -30.24
CA GLU A 182 9.75 -8.06 -31.40
C GLU A 182 10.41 -7.69 -32.73
N GLN A 183 11.05 -6.51 -32.80
CA GLN A 183 11.78 -6.08 -33.99
C GLN A 183 12.96 -7.00 -34.32
N GLN A 184 13.70 -7.45 -33.30
CA GLN A 184 14.80 -8.39 -33.49
C GLN A 184 14.31 -9.74 -34.01
N LEU A 185 13.17 -10.24 -33.50
CA LEU A 185 12.57 -11.49 -33.98
C LEU A 185 12.10 -11.38 -35.43
N GLN A 186 11.51 -10.25 -35.82
CA GLN A 186 11.09 -10.01 -37.21
C GLN A 186 12.28 -9.93 -38.17
N GLN A 187 13.41 -9.37 -37.73
CA GLN A 187 14.64 -9.31 -38.54
C GLN A 187 15.34 -10.68 -38.66
N GLN A 188 15.08 -11.60 -37.74
CA GLN A 188 15.62 -12.97 -37.76
C GLN A 188 14.75 -13.97 -38.55
N GLN A 189 13.52 -13.60 -38.93
CA GLN A 189 12.68 -14.43 -39.80
C GLN A 189 13.12 -14.22 -41.26
N PRO A 190 13.46 -15.30 -42.01
CA PRO A 190 13.79 -15.16 -43.42
C PRO A 190 12.59 -14.55 -44.16
N PRO A 191 12.81 -13.67 -45.16
CA PRO A 191 11.72 -13.10 -45.93
C PRO A 191 10.86 -14.25 -46.46
N GLN A 192 9.58 -14.26 -46.12
CA GLN A 192 8.64 -15.20 -46.71
C GLN A 192 8.73 -15.00 -48.23
N SER A 193 9.35 -15.97 -48.90
CA SER A 193 9.46 -16.03 -50.34
C SER A 193 8.03 -15.92 -50.87
N GLN A 194 7.69 -14.75 -51.40
CA GLN A 194 6.43 -14.53 -52.09
C GLN A 194 6.44 -15.49 -53.29
N GLN A 195 5.65 -16.55 -53.20
CA GLN A 195 5.31 -17.42 -54.33
C GLN A 195 4.21 -16.77 -55.16
#